data_AF-A0A947SBF8-F1
#
_entry.id   AF-A0A947SBF8-F1
#
_cell.length_a   1.000
_cell.length_b   1.000
_cell.length_c   1.000
_cell.angle_alpha   90.00
_cell.angle_beta   90.00
_cell.angle_gamma   90.00
#
_symmetry.space_group_name_H-M   'P 1'
#
loop_
_entity.id
_entity.type
_entity.pdbx_description
1 polymer ?
#
loop_
_entity_poly.entity_id
_entity_poly.type
_entity_poly.pdbx_seq_one_letter_code
_entity_poly.pdbx_strand_id
1 'polypeptide(L)' 'MRYTVIIENGRESGYVAFCPILKGCVSQGATKEESLANLKEAMGGYLEALIEDGIKCNYS' A
#
# COMPACT_ATOMS: atom_id res chain seq x y z
N MET A 1 -11.17 -3.20 -7.37
CA MET A 1 -10.41 -2.03 -7.85
C MET A 1 -9.01 -2.46 -8.23
N ARG A 2 -8.35 -1.77 -9.18
CA ARG A 2 -6.95 -2.01 -9.54
C ARG A 2 -6.13 -0.79 -9.12
N TYR A 3 -5.01 -1.03 -8.46
CA TYR A 3 -4.11 0.01 -7.99
C TYR A 3 -2.74 -0.20 -8.61
N THR A 4 -2.13 0.87 -9.12
CA THR A 4 -0.71 0.85 -9.46
C THR A 4 0.10 1.03 -8.18
N VAL A 5 1.08 0.15 -8.00
CA VAL A 5 2.01 0.19 -6.87
C VAL A 5 3.43 0.38 -7.39
N ILE A 6 4.24 1.10 -6.63
CA ILE A 6 5.65 1.29 -6.90
C ILE A 6 6.42 0.49 -5.86
N ILE A 7 7.42 -0.27 -6.32
CA ILE A 7 8.33 -1.02 -5.45
C ILE A 7 9.74 -0.53 -5.71
N GLU A 8 10.39 -0.07 -4.66
CA GLU A 8 11.76 0.45 -4.69
C GLU A 8 12.68 -0.44 -3.85
N ASN A 9 13.95 -0.52 -4.22
CA ASN A 9 14.97 -1.14 -3.39
C ASN A 9 15.36 -0.14 -2.30
N GLY A 10 14.95 -0.43 -1.05
CA GLY A 10 15.31 0.32 0.12
C GLY A 10 16.79 0.14 0.43
N ARG A 11 17.53 1.25 0.53
CA ARG A 11 19.00 1.25 0.68
C ARG A 11 19.53 0.33 1.78
N GLU A 12 18.82 0.23 2.90
CA GLU A 12 19.27 -0.55 4.08
C GLU A 12 18.22 -1.54 4.62
N SER A 13 16.97 -1.50 4.12
CA SER A 13 15.82 -2.18 4.75
C SER A 13 15.09 -3.22 3.88
N GLY A 14 15.61 -3.55 2.70
CA GLY A 14 14.98 -4.49 1.77
C GLY A 14 14.21 -3.78 0.67
N TYR A 15 12.95 -4.13 0.43
CA TYR A 15 12.08 -3.51 -0.56
C TYR A 15 11.00 -2.68 0.12
N VAL A 16 10.71 -1.51 -0.45
CA VAL A 16 9.64 -0.61 -0.02
C VAL A 16 8.58 -0.59 -1.10
N ALA A 17 7.32 -0.85 -0.73
CA ALA A 17 6.18 -0.83 -1.62
C ALA A 17 5.19 0.24 -1.18
N PHE A 18 4.68 1.03 -2.12
CA PHE A 18 3.66 2.05 -1.82
C PHE A 18 2.70 2.27 -2.99
N CYS A 19 1.50 2.77 -2.68
CA CYS A 19 0.52 3.16 -3.67
C CYS A 19 0.42 4.70 -3.76
N PRO A 20 0.78 5.34 -4.89
CA PRO A 20 0.79 6.80 -5.00
C PRO A 20 -0.58 7.47 -4.75
N ILE A 21 -1.67 6.75 -5.02
CA ILE A 21 -3.04 7.26 -4.83
C ILE A 21 -3.56 7.06 -3.40
N LEU A 22 -3.00 6.12 -2.64
CA LEU A 22 -3.30 5.94 -1.22
C LEU A 22 -2.18 6.56 -0.40
N LYS A 23 -2.20 7.90 -0.32
CA LYS A 23 -1.13 8.68 0.35
C LYS A 23 -0.95 8.20 1.79
N GLY A 24 0.29 7.84 2.14
CA GLY A 24 0.64 7.33 3.46
C GLY A 24 0.56 5.81 3.61
N CYS A 25 -0.01 5.09 2.63
CA CYS A 25 0.01 3.63 2.62
C CYS A 25 1.34 3.12 2.02
N VAL A 26 2.27 2.84 2.91
CA VAL A 26 3.63 2.36 2.62
C VAL A 26 3.88 1.10 3.44
N SER A 27 4.54 0.13 2.83
CA SER A 27 4.98 -1.08 3.52
C SER A 27 6.37 -1.50 3.06
N GLN A 28 7.01 -2.40 3.79
CA GLN A 28 8.34 -2.91 3.49
C GLN A 28 8.44 -4.42 3.69
N GLY A 29 9.44 -5.04 3.09
CA GLY A 29 9.76 -6.47 3.26
C GLY A 29 11.15 -6.81 2.76
N ALA A 30 11.72 -7.94 3.16
CA ALA A 30 13.02 -8.41 2.68
C ALA A 30 13.01 -8.76 1.19
N THR A 31 11.85 -9.12 0.64
CA THR A 31 11.64 -9.40 -0.80
C THR A 31 10.57 -8.49 -1.41
N LYS A 32 10.55 -8.42 -2.75
CA LYS A 32 9.50 -7.69 -3.48
C LYS A 32 8.12 -8.27 -3.16
N GLU A 33 8.03 -9.59 -3.14
CA GLU A 33 6.80 -10.34 -2.88
C GLU A 33 6.27 -10.07 -1.47
N GLU A 34 7.16 -10.05 -0.47
CA GLU A 34 6.82 -9.72 0.91
C GLU A 34 6.35 -8.27 1.03
N SER A 35 7.10 -7.31 0.48
CA SER A 35 6.71 -5.90 0.52
C SER A 35 5.33 -5.66 -0.13
N LEU A 36 5.02 -6.39 -1.21
CA LEU A 36 3.74 -6.34 -1.89
C LEU A 36 2.61 -6.99 -1.07
N ALA A 37 2.87 -8.13 -0.42
CA ALA A 37 1.90 -8.77 0.46
C ALA A 37 1.55 -7.86 1.64
N ASN A 38 2.55 -7.31 2.31
CA ASN A 38 2.37 -6.39 3.43
C ASN A 38 1.66 -5.10 2.99
N LEU A 39 1.96 -4.57 1.80
CA LEU A 39 1.24 -3.42 1.25
C LEU A 39 -0.24 -3.74 1.00
N LYS A 40 -0.56 -4.93 0.47
CA LYS A 40 -1.97 -5.33 0.22
C LYS A 40 -2.78 -5.36 1.50
N GLU A 41 -2.21 -5.86 2.59
CA GLU A 41 -2.86 -5.86 3.91
C GLU A 41 -3.08 -4.44 4.43
N ALA A 42 -2.05 -3.60 4.36
CA ALA A 42 -2.15 -2.19 4.77
C ALA A 42 -3.20 -1.41 3.95
N MET A 43 -3.27 -1.66 2.65
CA MET A 43 -4.29 -1.08 1.77
C MET A 43 -5.70 -1.57 2.13
N GLY A 44 -5.84 -2.84 2.53
CA GLY A 44 -7.10 -3.40 3.03
C GLY A 44 -7.62 -2.62 4.24
N GLY A 45 -6.81 -2.51 5.29
CA GLY A 45 -7.18 -1.76 6.50
C GLY A 45 -7.43 -0.27 6.24
N TYR A 46 -6.67 0.36 5.33
CA TYR A 46 -6.91 1.75 4.93
C TYR A 46 -8.28 1.93 4.27
N LEU A 47 -8.66 1.03 3.36
CA LEU A 47 -9.95 1.10 2.67
C LEU A 47 -11.11 0.79 3.61
N GLU A 48 -10.94 -0.16 4.52
CA GLU A 48 -11.92 -0.46 5.58
C GLU A 48 -12.17 0.78 6.46
N ALA A 49 -11.12 1.43 6.94
CA ALA A 49 -11.23 2.66 7.73
C ALA A 49 -11.95 3.79 6.96
N LEU A 50 -11.65 3.98 5.67
CA LEU A 50 -12.37 4.97 4.85
C LEU A 50 -13.87 4.66 4.73
N ILE A 51 -14.23 3.37 4.62
CA ILE A 51 -15.63 2.93 4.54
C ILE A 51 -16.33 3.20 5.87
N GLU A 52 -15.68 2.91 7.00
CA GLU A 52 -16.19 3.19 8.36
C GLU A 52 -16.43 4.69 8.59
N ASP A 53 -15.51 5.54 8.13
CA ASP A 53 -15.62 7.01 8.22
C ASP A 53 -16.61 7.62 7.19
N GLY A 54 -17.21 6.79 6.33
CA GLY A 54 -18.12 7.24 5.27
C GLY A 54 -17.45 8.03 4.15
N ILE A 55 -16.12 7.95 4.04
CA ILE A 55 -15.32 8.64 3.02
C ILE A 55 -15.32 7.79 1.75
N LYS A 56 -15.92 8.31 0.68
CA LYS A 56 -15.87 7.63 -0.62
C LYS A 56 -14.46 7.70 -1.22
N CYS A 57 -13.92 6.53 -1.51
CA CYS A 57 -12.68 6.39 -2.25
C CYS A 57 -12.92 6.76 -3.73
N ASN A 58 -12.61 8.00 -4.10
CA ASN A 58 -12.86 8.52 -5.46
C ASN A 58 -11.79 8.12 -6.49
N TYR A 59 -10.91 7.18 -6.15
CA TYR A 59 -9.82 6.75 -7.01
C TYR A 59 -10.29 5.59 -7.90
N SER A 60 -11.01 5.91 -8.99
CA SER A 60 -11.37 4.97 -10.07
C SER A 60 -10.41 5.04 -11.24
#